data_AF-A0A0N9HRG2-F1
#
_entry.id   AF-A0A0N9HRG2-F1
#
_cell.length_a   1.000
_cell.length_b   1.000
_cell.length_c   1.000
_cell.angle_alpha   90.00
_cell.angle_beta   90.00
_cell.angle_gamma   90.00
#
_symmetry.space_group_name_H-M   'P 1'
#
loop_
_entity.id
_entity.type
_entity.pdbx_description
1 polymer ?
#
loop_
_entity_poly.entity_id
_entity_poly.type
_entity_poly.pdbx_seq_one_letter_code
_entity_poly.pdbx_strand_id
1 'polypeptide(L)'
;MKVVYAGQQPPDEWAASIFLAGPTPRRDDVASWRPDALAEIERQWTRDGTLVVFVPEPPDGTRYPSYDDQIAWEERWLDAADGILFWVPREMSTLPGLTTNIEFGRYESSGRVVLGAPDTAQHVRYMQHHARQRGARVTSTLPDTIAATLDLIGDGASRSGGERYVPLRAWRMPTFRNWLSAQQQAGNVLLDGRLLWIHREFLWAFHVRMRVAAENREKHNEIVLGRPDVVSIVAYRPGAAVRQNEVVLVREFRSPSCSRDGYVRELPGGGVLLGEPVAQAAHELAEETGLSIAPERLRKNQVRQGIATLSAHRVHVFCVELTDAEIAWLRENPGPHGVAEDSERTFVEVPTYGEILDNGHADWATLGVLASVFTAP
;
A
#
# COMPACT_ATOMS: atom_id res chain seq x y z
N MET A 1 -7.08 -18.04 -21.55
CA MET A 1 -7.64 -18.18 -20.18
C MET A 1 -7.24 -19.54 -19.61
N LYS A 2 -7.06 -19.66 -18.28
CA LYS A 2 -6.88 -20.92 -17.56
C LYS A 2 -7.84 -20.98 -16.37
N VAL A 3 -8.73 -21.96 -16.37
CA VAL A 3 -9.64 -22.20 -15.24
C VAL A 3 -8.96 -23.06 -14.18
N VAL A 4 -9.11 -22.68 -12.92
CA VAL A 4 -8.58 -23.40 -11.76
C VAL A 4 -9.73 -23.63 -10.79
N TYR A 5 -10.15 -24.87 -10.68
CA TYR A 5 -11.25 -25.28 -9.81
C TYR A 5 -10.77 -25.57 -8.39
N ALA A 6 -11.72 -25.66 -7.45
CA ALA A 6 -11.42 -25.99 -6.05
C ALA A 6 -10.56 -27.26 -5.93
N GLY A 7 -9.50 -27.19 -5.12
CA GLY A 7 -8.52 -28.27 -4.95
C GLY A 7 -7.44 -28.37 -6.04
N GLN A 8 -7.54 -27.62 -7.13
CA GLN A 8 -6.51 -27.58 -8.17
C GLN A 8 -5.45 -26.50 -7.87
N GLN A 9 -4.24 -26.71 -8.40
CA GLN A 9 -3.16 -25.72 -8.36
C GLN A 9 -3.13 -24.90 -9.65
N PRO A 10 -2.92 -23.57 -9.57
CA PRO A 10 -2.76 -22.72 -10.74
C PRO A 10 -1.40 -22.93 -11.42
N PRO A 11 -1.21 -22.39 -12.65
CA PRO A 11 0.09 -22.37 -13.32
C PRO A 11 1.14 -21.59 -12.53
N ASP A 12 2.42 -21.82 -12.87
CA ASP A 12 3.55 -21.15 -12.20
C ASP A 12 3.83 -19.70 -12.65
N GLU A 13 3.02 -19.19 -13.57
CA GLU A 13 3.08 -17.83 -14.07
C GLU A 13 1.70 -17.41 -14.59
N TRP A 14 1.30 -16.17 -14.35
CA TRP A 14 0.15 -15.55 -15.01
C TRP A 14 0.26 -14.02 -15.07
N ALA A 15 -0.50 -13.41 -15.96
CA ALA A 15 -0.58 -11.96 -16.10
C ALA A 15 -1.71 -11.36 -15.26
N ALA A 16 -2.83 -12.07 -15.15
CA ALA A 16 -4.01 -11.61 -14.44
C ALA A 16 -4.76 -12.78 -13.80
N SER A 17 -5.58 -12.47 -12.79
CA SER A 17 -6.40 -13.45 -12.09
C SER A 17 -7.75 -12.89 -11.65
N ILE A 18 -8.80 -13.70 -11.76
CA ILE A 18 -10.16 -13.41 -11.27
C ILE A 18 -10.60 -14.51 -10.33
N PHE A 19 -11.24 -14.16 -9.22
CA PHE A 19 -11.99 -15.11 -8.41
C PHE A 19 -13.49 -14.95 -8.65
N LEU A 20 -14.20 -16.05 -8.95
CA LEU A 20 -15.66 -16.07 -9.14
C LEU A 20 -16.40 -16.31 -7.83
N ALA A 21 -16.57 -15.24 -7.06
CA ALA A 21 -17.29 -15.24 -5.79
C ALA A 21 -18.81 -15.12 -6.01
N GLY A 22 -19.58 -15.78 -5.17
CA GLY A 22 -21.04 -15.78 -5.28
C GLY A 22 -21.68 -17.08 -4.78
N PRO A 23 -23.02 -17.12 -4.71
CA PRO A 23 -23.76 -18.30 -4.29
C PRO A 23 -23.41 -19.52 -5.16
N THR A 24 -23.27 -20.67 -4.52
CA THR A 24 -23.09 -21.98 -5.16
C THR A 24 -24.36 -22.82 -4.95
N PRO A 25 -24.84 -23.54 -5.98
CA PRO A 25 -25.95 -24.48 -5.84
C PRO A 25 -25.73 -25.50 -4.71
N ARG A 26 -26.77 -25.80 -3.94
CA ARG A 26 -26.74 -26.83 -2.87
C ARG A 26 -27.45 -28.12 -3.26
N ARG A 27 -28.11 -28.11 -4.41
CA ARG A 27 -28.90 -29.21 -4.97
C ARG A 27 -28.57 -29.31 -6.44
N ASP A 28 -28.57 -30.53 -6.96
CA ASP A 28 -28.20 -30.81 -8.35
C ASP A 28 -29.20 -30.25 -9.38
N ASP A 29 -30.43 -29.91 -8.95
CA ASP A 29 -31.48 -29.33 -9.79
C ASP A 29 -31.35 -27.82 -9.98
N VAL A 30 -30.41 -27.17 -9.29
CA VAL A 30 -30.15 -25.73 -9.41
C VAL A 30 -28.87 -25.54 -10.22
N ALA A 31 -28.98 -24.91 -11.38
CA ALA A 31 -27.83 -24.65 -12.25
C ALA A 31 -26.87 -23.62 -11.62
N SER A 32 -25.55 -23.84 -11.81
CA SER A 32 -24.53 -22.85 -11.52
C SER A 32 -24.51 -21.75 -12.58
N TRP A 33 -24.21 -20.52 -12.18
CA TRP A 33 -24.00 -19.39 -13.09
C TRP A 33 -22.56 -19.30 -13.60
N ARG A 34 -21.64 -20.07 -13.01
CA ARG A 34 -20.20 -19.98 -13.32
C ARG A 34 -19.84 -20.46 -14.73
N PRO A 35 -20.48 -21.49 -15.33
CA PRO A 35 -20.26 -21.83 -16.74
C PRO A 35 -20.54 -20.67 -17.70
N ASP A 36 -21.67 -19.96 -17.51
CA ASP A 36 -22.00 -18.76 -18.31
C ASP A 36 -20.96 -17.65 -18.10
N ALA A 37 -20.48 -17.48 -16.86
CA ALA A 37 -19.43 -16.51 -16.56
C ALA A 37 -18.11 -16.85 -17.24
N LEU A 38 -17.71 -18.12 -17.27
CA LEU A 38 -16.49 -18.57 -17.94
C LEU A 38 -16.56 -18.33 -19.45
N ALA A 39 -17.69 -18.66 -20.09
CA ALA A 39 -17.90 -18.41 -21.51
C ALA A 39 -17.82 -16.90 -21.83
N GLU A 40 -18.41 -16.08 -20.97
CA GLU A 40 -18.41 -14.63 -21.16
C GLU A 40 -17.05 -13.99 -20.88
N ILE A 41 -16.27 -14.48 -19.90
CA ILE A 41 -14.87 -14.09 -19.70
C ILE A 41 -14.02 -14.47 -20.90
N GLU A 42 -14.19 -15.68 -21.44
CA GLU A 42 -13.45 -16.13 -22.63
C GLU A 42 -13.75 -15.24 -23.84
N ARG A 43 -15.02 -14.81 -24.00
CA ARG A 43 -15.43 -13.88 -25.06
C ARG A 43 -14.84 -12.48 -24.90
N GLN A 44 -14.76 -11.97 -23.66
CA GLN A 44 -14.35 -10.60 -23.39
C GLN A 44 -12.84 -10.41 -23.16
N TRP A 45 -12.11 -11.46 -22.77
CA TRP A 45 -10.67 -11.38 -22.54
C TRP A 45 -9.89 -11.34 -23.86
N THR A 46 -9.62 -10.12 -24.33
CA THR A 46 -8.90 -9.87 -25.59
C THR A 46 -7.45 -9.41 -25.38
N ARG A 47 -6.96 -9.44 -24.14
CA ARG A 47 -5.63 -8.94 -23.77
C ARG A 47 -4.57 -10.04 -23.78
N ASP A 48 -3.32 -9.63 -23.92
CA ASP A 48 -2.19 -10.54 -23.90
C ASP A 48 -1.93 -11.13 -22.51
N GLY A 49 -1.29 -12.30 -22.49
CA GLY A 49 -0.94 -13.01 -21.27
C GLY A 49 -2.03 -13.93 -20.73
N THR A 50 -1.63 -14.79 -19.78
CA THR A 50 -2.52 -15.78 -19.19
C THR A 50 -3.41 -15.13 -18.12
N LEU A 51 -4.73 -15.12 -18.37
CA LEU A 51 -5.75 -14.89 -17.34
C LEU A 51 -6.08 -16.20 -16.62
N VAL A 52 -5.89 -16.25 -15.31
CA VAL A 52 -6.34 -17.34 -14.43
C VAL A 52 -7.73 -17.02 -13.87
N VAL A 53 -8.65 -17.98 -13.88
CA VAL A 53 -9.99 -17.83 -13.28
C VAL A 53 -10.18 -18.90 -12.21
N PHE A 54 -10.28 -18.45 -10.97
CA PHE A 54 -10.52 -19.31 -9.81
C PHE A 54 -12.03 -19.53 -9.63
N VAL A 55 -12.42 -20.81 -9.63
CA VAL A 55 -13.80 -21.27 -9.52
C VAL A 55 -13.91 -22.10 -8.24
N PRO A 56 -14.68 -21.67 -7.23
CA PRO A 56 -14.82 -22.40 -5.95
C PRO A 56 -15.68 -23.68 -6.06
N GLU A 57 -16.19 -24.01 -7.24
CA GLU A 57 -16.84 -25.28 -7.51
C GLU A 57 -15.78 -26.30 -7.98
N PRO A 58 -15.97 -27.60 -7.76
CA PRO A 58 -15.18 -28.63 -8.41
C PRO A 58 -15.60 -28.74 -9.89
N PRO A 59 -14.79 -29.32 -10.78
CA PRO A 59 -15.22 -29.63 -12.14
C PRO A 59 -16.47 -30.52 -12.15
N ASP A 60 -17.30 -30.40 -13.19
CA ASP A 60 -18.54 -31.17 -13.31
C ASP A 60 -18.35 -32.67 -13.04
N GLY A 61 -19.23 -33.23 -12.21
CA GLY A 61 -19.22 -34.64 -11.85
C GLY A 61 -18.10 -35.06 -10.89
N THR A 62 -17.32 -34.11 -10.36
CA THR A 62 -16.29 -34.42 -9.36
C THR A 62 -16.69 -33.98 -7.94
N ARG A 63 -16.11 -34.65 -6.95
CA ARG A 63 -16.42 -34.39 -5.54
C ARG A 63 -15.70 -33.13 -5.08
N TYR A 64 -16.37 -32.34 -4.25
CA TYR A 64 -15.74 -31.26 -3.50
C TYR A 64 -14.55 -31.78 -2.67
N PRO A 65 -13.53 -30.94 -2.45
CA PRO A 65 -12.53 -31.14 -1.40
C PRO A 65 -13.15 -31.33 -0.02
N SER A 66 -12.32 -31.66 0.97
CA SER A 66 -12.78 -31.60 2.37
C SER A 66 -13.21 -30.17 2.71
N TYR A 67 -14.04 -30.02 3.75
CA TYR A 67 -14.53 -28.70 4.16
C TYR A 67 -13.37 -27.73 4.48
N ASP A 68 -12.35 -28.21 5.19
CA ASP A 68 -11.19 -27.42 5.57
C ASP A 68 -10.32 -27.07 4.35
N ASP A 69 -10.14 -28.02 3.41
CA ASP A 69 -9.38 -27.77 2.17
C ASP A 69 -10.10 -26.79 1.25
N GLN A 70 -11.44 -26.85 1.19
CA GLN A 70 -12.27 -25.91 0.44
C GLN A 70 -12.07 -24.48 0.96
N ILE A 71 -12.23 -24.29 2.28
CA ILE A 71 -12.04 -22.97 2.91
C ILE A 71 -10.62 -22.47 2.68
N ALA A 72 -9.61 -23.31 2.90
CA ALA A 72 -8.22 -22.94 2.71
C ALA A 72 -7.94 -22.52 1.25
N TRP A 73 -8.51 -23.23 0.28
CA TRP A 73 -8.38 -22.89 -1.14
C TRP A 73 -9.11 -21.59 -1.49
N GLU A 74 -10.35 -21.39 -1.01
CA GLU A 74 -11.12 -20.17 -1.25
C GLU A 74 -10.41 -18.94 -0.68
N GLU A 75 -10.04 -18.98 0.61
CA GLU A 75 -9.35 -17.87 1.26
C GLU A 75 -8.03 -17.53 0.57
N ARG A 76 -7.27 -18.57 0.19
CA ARG A 76 -6.00 -18.41 -0.49
C ARG A 76 -6.15 -17.63 -1.80
N TRP A 77 -7.08 -18.02 -2.64
CA TRP A 77 -7.19 -17.42 -3.97
C TRP A 77 -8.02 -16.13 -3.98
N LEU A 78 -8.91 -15.92 -3.00
CA LEU A 78 -9.50 -14.60 -2.74
C LEU A 78 -8.43 -13.59 -2.31
N ASP A 79 -7.47 -14.00 -1.47
CA ASP A 79 -6.35 -13.15 -1.04
C ASP A 79 -5.43 -12.77 -2.22
N ALA A 80 -5.18 -13.70 -3.15
CA ALA A 80 -4.25 -13.51 -4.26
C ALA A 80 -4.86 -12.85 -5.52
N ALA A 81 -6.17 -13.03 -5.78
CA ALA A 81 -6.78 -12.63 -7.05
C ALA A 81 -6.64 -11.13 -7.35
N ASP A 82 -6.54 -10.78 -8.63
CA ASP A 82 -6.42 -9.37 -9.03
C ASP A 82 -7.77 -8.65 -9.05
N GLY A 83 -8.81 -9.37 -9.50
CA GLY A 83 -10.20 -8.97 -9.38
C GLY A 83 -11.02 -10.04 -8.66
N ILE A 84 -11.91 -9.61 -7.77
CA ILE A 84 -12.88 -10.47 -7.11
C ILE A 84 -14.25 -10.10 -7.67
N LEU A 85 -14.77 -10.96 -8.54
CA LEU A 85 -16.07 -10.81 -9.16
C LEU A 85 -17.10 -11.44 -8.24
N PHE A 86 -17.96 -10.62 -7.65
CA PHE A 86 -19.14 -11.09 -6.92
C PHE A 86 -20.35 -11.05 -7.84
N TRP A 87 -20.85 -12.20 -8.29
CA TRP A 87 -22.16 -12.30 -8.93
C TRP A 87 -23.15 -12.93 -7.96
N VAL A 88 -24.19 -12.19 -7.58
CA VAL A 88 -25.10 -12.56 -6.50
C VAL A 88 -26.55 -12.63 -7.01
N PRO A 89 -26.91 -13.67 -7.80
CA PRO A 89 -28.28 -13.93 -8.25
C PRO A 89 -29.10 -14.56 -7.12
N ARG A 90 -29.14 -13.87 -5.98
CA ARG A 90 -29.66 -14.44 -4.73
C ARG A 90 -31.16 -14.71 -4.84
N GLU A 91 -31.49 -15.98 -4.65
CA GLU A 91 -32.84 -16.47 -4.45
C GLU A 91 -32.80 -17.35 -3.20
N MET A 92 -33.49 -16.96 -2.13
CA MET A 92 -33.30 -17.59 -0.82
C MET A 92 -33.63 -19.08 -0.80
N SER A 93 -34.50 -19.52 -1.72
CA SER A 93 -34.89 -20.93 -1.85
C SER A 93 -33.85 -21.81 -2.56
N THR A 94 -33.01 -21.25 -3.43
CA THR A 94 -32.11 -22.03 -4.31
C THR A 94 -30.65 -21.61 -4.21
N LEU A 95 -30.37 -20.31 -4.13
CA LEU A 95 -29.04 -19.70 -4.11
C LEU A 95 -28.93 -18.61 -3.02
N PRO A 96 -29.01 -18.98 -1.72
CA PRO A 96 -29.08 -18.00 -0.63
C PRO A 96 -27.78 -17.20 -0.42
N GLY A 97 -26.61 -17.73 -0.80
CA GLY A 97 -25.34 -16.98 -0.75
C GLY A 97 -24.97 -16.44 0.62
N LEU A 98 -25.10 -17.25 1.67
CA LEU A 98 -24.84 -16.81 3.05
C LEU A 98 -23.35 -16.58 3.31
N THR A 99 -22.48 -17.53 2.91
CA THR A 99 -21.02 -17.40 3.00
C THR A 99 -20.51 -16.23 2.16
N THR A 100 -21.14 -15.98 1.00
CA THR A 100 -20.83 -14.84 0.13
C THR A 100 -20.91 -13.50 0.86
N ASN A 101 -21.78 -13.35 1.87
CA ASN A 101 -21.83 -12.12 2.66
C ASN A 101 -20.55 -11.91 3.49
N ILE A 102 -19.99 -12.99 4.04
CA ILE A 102 -18.76 -12.95 4.84
C ILE A 102 -17.56 -12.65 3.92
N GLU A 103 -17.47 -13.33 2.79
CA GLU A 103 -16.44 -13.08 1.78
C GLU A 103 -16.49 -11.64 1.29
N PHE A 104 -17.67 -11.14 0.92
CA PHE A 104 -17.85 -9.75 0.51
C PHE A 104 -17.38 -8.78 1.61
N GLY A 105 -17.81 -8.99 2.86
CA GLY A 105 -17.41 -8.13 3.98
C GLY A 105 -15.91 -8.13 4.25
N ARG A 106 -15.22 -9.26 3.99
CA ARG A 106 -13.75 -9.37 4.12
C ARG A 106 -13.01 -8.58 3.04
N TYR A 107 -13.58 -8.43 1.84
CA TYR A 107 -12.90 -7.86 0.68
C TYR A 107 -13.48 -6.54 0.15
N GLU A 108 -14.60 -6.03 0.68
CA GLU A 108 -15.27 -4.81 0.18
C GLU A 108 -14.35 -3.58 0.12
N SER A 109 -13.39 -3.46 1.04
CA SER A 109 -12.43 -2.36 1.12
C SER A 109 -11.12 -2.64 0.39
N SER A 110 -10.96 -3.82 -0.22
CA SER A 110 -9.74 -4.20 -0.95
C SER A 110 -9.55 -3.41 -2.25
N GLY A 111 -10.62 -2.80 -2.76
CA GLY A 111 -10.75 -2.17 -4.09
C GLY A 111 -10.41 -3.10 -5.26
N ARG A 112 -10.46 -4.41 -5.02
CA ARG A 112 -10.41 -5.47 -6.04
C ARG A 112 -11.80 -6.00 -6.38
N VAL A 113 -12.84 -5.51 -5.70
CA VAL A 113 -14.21 -6.03 -5.78
C VAL A 113 -14.99 -5.35 -6.90
N VAL A 114 -15.69 -6.17 -7.68
CA VAL A 114 -16.82 -5.76 -8.53
C VAL A 114 -18.03 -6.56 -8.10
N LEU A 115 -19.18 -5.90 -7.93
CA LEU A 115 -20.41 -6.53 -7.49
C LEU A 115 -21.49 -6.46 -8.57
N GLY A 116 -22.04 -7.61 -8.93
CA GLY A 116 -23.21 -7.70 -9.78
C GLY A 116 -24.32 -8.49 -9.12
N ALA A 117 -25.57 -8.05 -9.33
CA ALA A 117 -26.74 -8.82 -8.95
C ALA A 117 -27.90 -8.48 -9.89
N PRO A 118 -28.67 -9.46 -10.40
CA PRO A 118 -29.85 -9.17 -11.20
C PRO A 118 -30.86 -8.37 -10.38
N ASP A 119 -31.71 -7.58 -11.05
CA ASP A 119 -32.69 -6.72 -10.39
C ASP A 119 -33.70 -7.50 -9.52
N THR A 120 -33.86 -8.79 -9.82
CA THR A 120 -34.70 -9.73 -9.06
C THR A 120 -34.02 -10.33 -7.82
N ALA A 121 -32.72 -10.07 -7.61
CA ALA A 121 -31.99 -10.64 -6.49
C ALA A 121 -32.52 -10.17 -5.13
N GLN A 122 -32.77 -11.14 -4.24
CA GLN A 122 -33.31 -10.89 -2.92
C GLN A 122 -32.22 -10.39 -1.96
N HIS A 123 -32.57 -9.49 -1.03
CA HIS A 123 -31.69 -9.09 0.09
C HIS A 123 -30.25 -8.63 -0.27
N VAL A 124 -30.03 -8.05 -1.45
CA VAL A 124 -28.68 -7.56 -1.87
C VAL A 124 -28.47 -6.06 -1.67
N ARG A 125 -29.52 -5.28 -1.34
CA ARG A 125 -29.44 -3.81 -1.26
C ARG A 125 -28.37 -3.28 -0.31
N TYR A 126 -28.18 -3.95 0.83
CA TYR A 126 -27.17 -3.56 1.81
C TYR A 126 -25.74 -3.79 1.30
N MET A 127 -25.51 -4.93 0.63
CA MET A 127 -24.24 -5.24 -0.04
C MET A 127 -23.93 -4.21 -1.15
N GLN A 128 -24.93 -3.85 -1.96
CA GLN A 128 -24.80 -2.83 -2.99
C GLN A 128 -24.50 -1.42 -2.42
N HIS A 129 -25.08 -1.08 -1.26
CA HIS A 129 -24.79 0.18 -0.58
C HIS A 129 -23.32 0.29 -0.18
N HIS A 130 -22.79 -0.74 0.51
CA HIS A 130 -21.40 -0.77 0.94
C HIS A 130 -20.42 -0.81 -0.24
N ALA A 131 -20.72 -1.63 -1.27
CA ALA A 131 -19.91 -1.66 -2.49
C ALA A 131 -19.74 -0.26 -3.10
N ARG A 132 -20.83 0.51 -3.24
CA ARG A 132 -20.78 1.89 -3.74
C ARG A 132 -20.02 2.83 -2.81
N GLN A 133 -20.21 2.71 -1.49
CA GLN A 133 -19.49 3.53 -0.51
C GLN A 133 -17.97 3.30 -0.57
N ARG A 134 -17.53 2.08 -0.90
CA ARG A 134 -16.12 1.72 -1.09
C ARG A 134 -15.59 2.00 -2.50
N GLY A 135 -16.43 2.54 -3.40
CA GLY A 135 -16.06 2.85 -4.77
C GLY A 135 -16.04 1.65 -5.72
N ALA A 136 -16.57 0.49 -5.32
CA ALA A 136 -16.70 -0.67 -6.20
C ALA A 136 -17.80 -0.42 -7.25
N ARG A 137 -17.57 -0.95 -8.47
CA ARG A 137 -18.59 -0.93 -9.53
C ARG A 137 -19.73 -1.89 -9.16
N VAL A 138 -20.98 -1.42 -9.33
CA VAL A 138 -22.19 -2.20 -9.07
C VAL A 138 -23.03 -2.31 -10.35
N THR A 139 -23.28 -3.52 -10.82
CA THR A 139 -23.94 -3.83 -12.10
C THR A 139 -25.17 -4.73 -11.91
N SER A 140 -26.04 -4.80 -12.92
CA SER A 140 -27.28 -5.62 -12.89
C SER A 140 -27.26 -6.85 -13.79
N THR A 141 -26.21 -7.04 -14.62
CA THR A 141 -26.08 -8.18 -15.53
C THR A 141 -24.73 -8.87 -15.36
N LEU A 142 -24.68 -10.18 -15.61
CA LEU A 142 -23.43 -10.95 -15.54
C LEU A 142 -22.38 -10.43 -16.55
N PRO A 143 -22.71 -10.18 -17.83
CA PRO A 143 -21.78 -9.59 -18.80
C PRO A 143 -21.18 -8.26 -18.35
N ASP A 144 -21.97 -7.34 -17.80
CA ASP A 144 -21.47 -6.04 -17.33
C ASP A 144 -20.57 -6.19 -16.10
N THR A 145 -20.89 -7.15 -15.22
CA THR A 145 -20.07 -7.47 -14.05
C THR A 145 -18.69 -7.98 -14.47
N ILE A 146 -18.66 -8.84 -15.49
CA ILE A 146 -17.42 -9.36 -16.07
C ILE A 146 -16.63 -8.23 -16.74
N ALA A 147 -17.28 -7.42 -17.58
CA ALA A 147 -16.64 -6.28 -18.23
C ALA A 147 -16.01 -5.32 -17.21
N ALA A 148 -16.75 -4.99 -16.16
CA ALA A 148 -16.27 -4.14 -15.08
C ALA A 148 -15.08 -4.76 -14.32
N THR A 149 -15.07 -6.09 -14.14
CA THR A 149 -13.94 -6.81 -13.51
C THR A 149 -12.71 -6.80 -14.41
N LEU A 150 -12.89 -7.03 -15.72
CA LEU A 150 -11.81 -7.00 -16.68
C LEU A 150 -11.22 -5.60 -16.82
N ASP A 151 -12.04 -4.55 -16.82
CA ASP A 151 -11.58 -3.16 -16.80
C ASP A 151 -10.74 -2.84 -15.55
N LEU A 152 -11.18 -3.30 -14.37
CA LEU A 152 -10.45 -3.12 -13.12
C LEU A 152 -9.05 -3.76 -13.19
N ILE A 153 -8.96 -4.95 -13.78
CA ILE A 153 -7.70 -5.66 -13.99
C ILE A 153 -6.82 -4.93 -15.02
N GLY A 154 -7.40 -4.37 -16.08
CA GLY A 154 -6.66 -3.76 -17.18
C GLY A 154 -5.74 -4.77 -17.88
N ASP A 155 -4.54 -4.33 -18.29
CA ASP A 155 -3.60 -5.14 -19.09
C ASP A 155 -2.91 -6.29 -18.34
N GLY A 156 -3.20 -6.46 -17.04
CA GLY A 156 -2.45 -7.39 -16.20
C GLY A 156 -1.00 -6.94 -15.97
N ALA A 157 -0.19 -7.88 -15.48
CA ALA A 157 1.27 -7.81 -15.41
C ALA A 157 1.80 -9.22 -15.11
N SER A 158 2.75 -9.73 -15.91
CA SER A 158 3.28 -11.07 -15.69
C SER A 158 3.99 -11.18 -14.34
N ARG A 159 3.64 -12.22 -13.59
CA ARG A 159 4.19 -12.55 -12.27
C ARG A 159 4.42 -14.05 -12.20
N SER A 160 5.53 -14.45 -11.59
CA SER A 160 5.93 -15.85 -11.44
C SER A 160 6.30 -16.18 -9.99
N GLY A 161 6.37 -17.47 -9.66
CA GLY A 161 6.67 -17.92 -8.29
C GLY A 161 5.78 -17.26 -7.22
N GLY A 162 6.38 -16.71 -6.16
CA GLY A 162 5.63 -16.05 -5.09
C GLY A 162 5.08 -14.66 -5.43
N GLU A 163 5.53 -14.04 -6.53
CA GLU A 163 4.99 -12.74 -6.97
C GLU A 163 3.51 -12.84 -7.38
N ARG A 164 3.07 -14.05 -7.72
CA ARG A 164 1.69 -14.39 -8.05
C ARG A 164 0.70 -14.16 -6.91
N TYR A 165 1.18 -14.11 -5.67
CA TYR A 165 0.38 -13.80 -4.48
C TYR A 165 0.28 -12.30 -4.19
N VAL A 166 0.88 -11.46 -5.05
CA VAL A 166 0.77 -10.00 -4.97
C VAL A 166 -0.32 -9.54 -5.94
N PRO A 167 -1.50 -9.09 -5.49
CA PRO A 167 -2.52 -8.58 -6.40
C PRO A 167 -2.03 -7.37 -7.20
N LEU A 168 -2.53 -7.19 -8.42
CA LEU A 168 -2.10 -6.13 -9.36
C LEU A 168 -2.13 -4.74 -8.74
N ARG A 169 -3.10 -4.48 -7.85
CA ARG A 169 -3.21 -3.20 -7.15
C ARG A 169 -1.94 -2.87 -6.38
N ALA A 170 -1.40 -3.82 -5.59
CA ALA A 170 -0.14 -3.62 -4.87
C ALA A 170 1.06 -3.70 -5.83
N TRP A 171 1.04 -4.63 -6.79
CA TRP A 171 2.12 -4.81 -7.76
C TRP A 171 2.43 -3.55 -8.57
N ARG A 172 1.41 -2.75 -8.89
CA ARG A 172 1.54 -1.50 -9.64
C ARG A 172 2.08 -0.34 -8.82
N MET A 173 2.11 -0.45 -7.49
CA MET A 173 2.62 0.62 -6.64
C MET A 173 4.15 0.71 -6.78
N PRO A 174 4.71 1.88 -7.16
CA PRO A 174 6.16 2.06 -7.25
C PRO A 174 6.87 1.74 -5.94
N THR A 175 6.25 2.08 -4.81
CA THR A 175 6.79 1.84 -3.46
C THR A 175 6.90 0.34 -3.14
N PHE A 176 5.91 -0.46 -3.54
CA PHE A 176 5.95 -1.93 -3.41
C PHE A 176 7.04 -2.53 -4.32
N ARG A 177 7.08 -2.11 -5.58
CA ARG A 177 8.09 -2.55 -6.56
C ARG A 177 9.52 -2.22 -6.12
N ASN A 178 9.73 -1.05 -5.51
CA ASN A 178 11.04 -0.65 -4.98
C ASN A 178 11.49 -1.59 -3.85
N TRP A 179 10.59 -1.91 -2.91
CA TRP A 179 10.89 -2.86 -1.84
C TRP A 179 11.21 -4.26 -2.39
N LEU A 180 10.36 -4.79 -3.27
CA LEU A 180 10.56 -6.13 -3.83
C LEU A 180 11.86 -6.21 -4.65
N SER A 181 12.15 -5.19 -5.45
CA SER A 181 13.38 -5.08 -6.23
C SER A 181 14.62 -5.06 -5.33
N ALA A 182 14.59 -4.32 -4.20
CA ALA A 182 15.70 -4.31 -3.24
C ALA A 182 15.94 -5.70 -2.62
N GLN A 183 14.87 -6.45 -2.32
CA GLN A 183 14.99 -7.84 -1.84
C GLN A 183 15.60 -8.76 -2.91
N GLN A 184 15.14 -8.64 -4.15
CA GLN A 184 15.66 -9.43 -5.28
C GLN A 184 17.13 -9.13 -5.56
N GLN A 185 17.54 -7.86 -5.49
CA GLN A 185 18.95 -7.46 -5.62
C GLN A 185 19.83 -8.01 -4.49
N ALA A 186 19.28 -8.18 -3.29
CA ALA A 186 19.95 -8.86 -2.18
C ALA A 186 19.95 -10.40 -2.34
N GLY A 187 19.40 -10.94 -3.44
CA GLY A 187 19.29 -12.36 -3.72
C GLY A 187 18.09 -13.04 -3.07
N ASN A 188 17.25 -12.32 -2.32
CA ASN A 188 16.09 -12.89 -1.65
C ASN A 188 14.94 -13.12 -2.64
N VAL A 189 14.12 -14.14 -2.37
CA VAL A 189 12.99 -14.51 -3.24
C VAL A 189 11.69 -14.45 -2.45
N LEU A 190 10.69 -13.78 -3.01
CA LEU A 190 9.32 -13.85 -2.49
C LEU A 190 8.74 -15.22 -2.81
N LEU A 191 8.37 -15.97 -1.78
CA LEU A 191 7.78 -17.31 -1.89
C LEU A 191 6.26 -17.26 -1.77
N ASP A 192 5.76 -16.36 -0.92
CA ASP A 192 4.36 -16.23 -0.58
C ASP A 192 4.05 -14.84 -0.03
N GLY A 193 2.79 -14.42 -0.06
CA GLY A 193 2.34 -13.28 0.71
C GLY A 193 0.84 -13.03 0.65
N ARG A 194 0.43 -12.00 1.38
CA ARG A 194 -0.96 -11.54 1.42
C ARG A 194 -1.00 -10.03 1.60
N LEU A 195 -1.72 -9.36 0.71
CA LEU A 195 -2.05 -7.95 0.88
C LEU A 195 -3.06 -7.81 2.02
N LEU A 196 -2.67 -7.11 3.08
CA LEU A 196 -3.53 -6.89 4.23
C LEU A 196 -4.46 -5.70 3.99
N TRP A 197 -3.90 -4.58 3.53
CA TRP A 197 -4.66 -3.39 3.17
C TRP A 197 -3.81 -2.38 2.38
N ILE A 198 -4.50 -1.48 1.69
CA ILE A 198 -3.96 -0.26 1.09
C ILE A 198 -4.83 0.90 1.58
N HIS A 199 -4.19 1.96 2.05
CA HIS A 199 -4.83 3.19 2.46
C HIS A 199 -4.49 4.31 1.45
N ARG A 200 -5.51 4.78 0.73
CA ARG A 200 -5.44 5.93 -0.19
C ARG A 200 -4.31 5.87 -1.24
N GLU A 201 -3.95 4.67 -1.71
CA GLU A 201 -2.79 4.43 -2.62
C GLU A 201 -1.45 4.96 -2.09
N PHE A 202 -1.37 5.27 -0.79
CA PHE A 202 -0.22 5.89 -0.16
C PHE A 202 0.49 4.91 0.76
N LEU A 203 -0.23 4.33 1.73
CA LEU A 203 0.30 3.40 2.71
C LEU A 203 -0.23 1.99 2.44
N TRP A 204 0.64 0.99 2.45
CA TRP A 204 0.25 -0.41 2.25
C TRP A 204 0.89 -1.32 3.28
N ALA A 205 0.23 -2.44 3.55
CA ALA A 205 0.73 -3.50 4.42
C ALA A 205 0.64 -4.86 3.72
N PHE A 206 1.75 -5.58 3.71
CA PHE A 206 1.85 -6.87 3.03
C PHE A 206 2.53 -7.89 3.95
N HIS A 207 1.85 -9.00 4.23
CA HIS A 207 2.44 -10.13 4.93
C HIS A 207 3.31 -10.93 3.96
N VAL A 208 4.52 -11.30 4.36
CA VAL A 208 5.52 -11.91 3.47
C VAL A 208 6.03 -13.25 3.96
N ARG A 209 6.30 -14.14 3.01
CA ARG A 209 7.21 -15.27 3.17
C ARG A 209 8.34 -15.16 2.16
N MET A 210 9.55 -15.06 2.68
CA MET A 210 10.77 -14.85 1.88
C MET A 210 11.72 -16.03 2.04
N ARG A 211 12.40 -16.40 0.96
CA ARG A 211 13.67 -17.13 1.00
C ARG A 211 14.78 -16.11 1.21
N VAL A 212 15.51 -16.23 2.31
CA VAL A 212 16.68 -15.42 2.62
C VAL A 212 17.91 -16.14 2.08
N ALA A 213 18.44 -15.68 0.95
CA ALA A 213 19.46 -16.43 0.22
C ALA A 213 20.77 -16.56 1.00
N ALA A 214 21.25 -15.47 1.59
CA ALA A 214 22.49 -15.45 2.35
C ALA A 214 22.48 -16.39 3.58
N GLU A 215 21.30 -16.69 4.12
CA GLU A 215 21.12 -17.52 5.31
C GLU A 215 20.58 -18.92 4.99
N ASN A 216 20.27 -19.20 3.72
CA ASN A 216 19.61 -20.42 3.26
C ASN A 216 18.41 -20.84 4.13
N ARG A 217 17.56 -19.88 4.52
CA ARG A 217 16.37 -20.16 5.32
C ARG A 217 15.14 -19.43 4.83
N GLU A 218 13.99 -19.85 5.33
CA GLU A 218 12.73 -19.16 5.11
C GLU A 218 12.37 -18.28 6.30
N LYS A 219 11.69 -17.17 5.99
CA LYS A 219 11.17 -16.23 6.97
C LYS A 219 9.74 -15.88 6.59
N HIS A 220 8.80 -16.01 7.53
CA HIS A 220 7.35 -15.99 7.24
C HIS A 220 6.50 -15.28 8.29
N ASN A 221 7.11 -14.48 9.16
CA ASN A 221 6.45 -13.89 10.34
C ASN A 221 6.44 -12.35 10.31
N GLU A 222 6.58 -11.74 9.13
CA GLU A 222 6.72 -10.30 8.99
C GLU A 222 5.60 -9.68 8.15
N ILE A 223 5.29 -8.45 8.54
CA ILE A 223 4.46 -7.52 7.77
C ILE A 223 5.39 -6.41 7.33
N VAL A 224 5.40 -6.13 6.04
CA VAL A 224 6.10 -4.99 5.46
C VAL A 224 5.11 -3.86 5.32
N LEU A 225 5.43 -2.70 5.89
CA LEU A 225 4.71 -1.46 5.63
C LEU A 225 5.47 -0.61 4.62
N GLY A 226 4.79 -0.05 3.62
CA GLY A 226 5.41 0.85 2.67
C GLY A 226 4.59 2.09 2.41
N ARG A 227 5.32 3.19 2.18
CA ARG A 227 4.82 4.51 1.76
C ARG A 227 5.82 5.12 0.77
N PRO A 228 5.50 6.25 0.11
CA PRO A 228 6.50 7.02 -0.63
C PRO A 228 7.70 7.37 0.24
N ASP A 229 8.87 7.42 -0.39
CA ASP A 229 10.08 7.97 0.22
C ASP A 229 9.83 9.40 0.69
N VAL A 230 10.62 9.87 1.65
CA VAL A 230 10.52 11.23 2.22
C VAL A 230 11.81 12.00 2.02
N VAL A 231 11.72 13.32 2.02
CA VAL A 231 12.87 14.21 2.17
C VAL A 231 12.98 14.65 3.62
N SER A 232 14.21 14.90 4.07
CA SER A 232 14.48 15.51 5.37
C SER A 232 15.62 16.51 5.21
N ILE A 233 15.41 17.74 5.67
CA ILE A 233 16.29 18.87 5.42
C ILE A 233 16.98 19.29 6.72
N VAL A 234 18.29 19.10 6.78
CA VAL A 234 19.13 19.72 7.82
C VAL A 234 19.47 21.14 7.39
N ALA A 235 18.57 22.08 7.69
CA ALA A 235 18.83 23.50 7.60
C ALA A 235 19.48 23.97 8.92
N TYR A 236 20.70 24.49 8.84
CA TYR A 236 21.48 24.80 10.05
C TYR A 236 22.43 25.96 9.84
N ARG A 237 22.80 26.64 10.93
CA ARG A 237 23.94 27.55 10.96
C ARG A 237 25.10 26.92 11.73
N PRO A 238 26.31 26.82 11.15
CA PRO A 238 27.49 26.33 11.86
C PRO A 238 27.82 27.15 13.11
N GLY A 239 28.14 26.47 14.22
CA GLY A 239 28.73 27.08 15.41
C GLY A 239 30.24 26.85 15.48
N ALA A 240 30.90 27.37 16.53
CA ALA A 240 32.34 27.13 16.73
C ALA A 240 32.68 25.66 17.07
N ALA A 241 31.69 24.92 17.57
CA ALA A 241 31.73 23.47 17.74
C ALA A 241 30.42 22.84 17.24
N VAL A 242 30.43 21.55 16.90
CA VAL A 242 29.26 20.81 16.39
C VAL A 242 28.03 20.96 17.30
N ARG A 243 28.21 20.88 18.63
CA ARG A 243 27.10 21.08 19.58
C ARG A 243 26.49 22.49 19.54
N GLN A 244 27.20 23.46 19.00
CA GLN A 244 26.76 24.85 18.86
C GLN A 244 26.14 25.14 17.49
N ASN A 245 26.07 24.16 16.59
CA ASN A 245 25.29 24.31 15.36
C ASN A 245 23.84 24.62 15.73
N GLU A 246 23.30 25.70 15.21
CA GLU A 246 21.88 26.03 15.34
C GLU A 246 21.12 25.29 14.25
N VAL A 247 20.10 24.54 14.63
CA VAL A 247 19.36 23.64 13.74
C VAL A 247 17.93 24.12 13.66
N VAL A 248 17.37 24.16 12.45
CA VAL A 248 15.96 24.43 12.25
C VAL A 248 15.17 23.14 12.45
N LEU A 249 14.26 23.14 13.43
CA LEU A 249 13.27 22.09 13.65
C LEU A 249 11.86 22.63 13.43
N VAL A 250 10.97 21.72 13.06
CA VAL A 250 9.54 21.95 12.96
C VAL A 250 8.86 21.24 14.13
N ARG A 251 8.16 22.02 14.96
CA ARG A 251 7.25 21.49 15.99
C ARG A 251 5.85 21.39 15.44
N GLU A 252 5.27 20.20 15.53
CA GLU A 252 3.92 19.93 15.02
C GLU A 252 3.20 18.90 15.91
N PHE A 253 1.88 19.05 16.03
CA PHE A 253 1.06 18.00 16.63
C PHE A 253 0.94 16.84 15.64
N ARG A 254 1.37 15.66 16.04
CA ARG A 254 1.13 14.43 15.27
C ARG A 254 0.48 13.42 16.21
N SER A 255 -0.66 12.86 15.80
CA SER A 255 -1.40 11.88 16.62
C SER A 255 -0.61 10.63 17.03
N PRO A 256 0.45 10.19 16.33
CA PRO A 256 1.33 9.12 16.80
C PRO A 256 2.36 9.55 17.87
N SER A 257 2.48 10.84 18.17
CA SER A 257 3.49 11.32 19.13
C SER A 257 3.23 10.79 20.53
N CYS A 258 4.30 10.27 21.15
CA CYS A 258 4.33 9.87 22.56
C CYS A 258 5.16 10.84 23.41
N SER A 259 5.45 12.05 22.90
CA SER A 259 6.14 13.07 23.68
C SER A 259 5.26 13.61 24.81
N ARG A 260 5.87 14.27 25.81
CA ARG A 260 5.15 14.76 26.99
C ARG A 260 4.11 15.84 26.67
N ASP A 261 4.33 16.59 25.60
CA ASP A 261 3.45 17.68 25.16
C ASP A 261 2.57 17.30 23.96
N GLY A 262 2.73 16.09 23.41
CA GLY A 262 1.99 15.61 22.24
C GLY A 262 2.51 16.17 20.90
N TYR A 263 3.64 16.87 20.90
CA TYR A 263 4.26 17.43 19.69
C TYR A 263 5.53 16.66 19.31
N VAL A 264 5.72 16.45 18.01
CA VAL A 264 7.02 16.05 17.47
C VAL A 264 7.87 17.28 17.22
N ARG A 265 9.20 17.12 17.21
CA ARG A 265 10.17 18.12 16.78
C ARG A 265 11.11 17.44 15.80
N GLU A 266 10.80 17.59 14.53
CA GLU A 266 11.47 16.91 13.43
C GLU A 266 12.17 17.93 12.54
N LEU A 267 13.01 17.46 11.64
CA LEU A 267 13.57 18.31 10.59
C LEU A 267 12.48 18.63 9.58
N PRO A 268 12.52 19.82 8.93
CA PRO A 268 11.63 20.10 7.83
C PRO A 268 11.69 18.99 6.77
N GLY A 269 10.56 18.64 6.16
CA GLY A 269 10.49 17.63 5.13
C GLY A 269 9.11 17.01 4.96
N GLY A 270 8.99 16.13 3.96
CA GLY A 270 7.70 15.54 3.63
C GLY A 270 7.80 14.44 2.57
N GLY A 271 6.65 13.99 2.09
CA GLY A 271 6.56 12.90 1.13
C GLY A 271 7.02 13.29 -0.27
N VAL A 272 7.88 12.49 -0.90
CA VAL A 272 8.19 12.65 -2.33
C VAL A 272 7.04 12.07 -3.13
N LEU A 273 6.13 12.93 -3.55
CA LEU A 273 4.97 12.53 -4.33
C LEU A 273 5.31 12.42 -5.83
N LEU A 274 6.01 13.41 -6.40
CA LEU A 274 6.42 13.47 -7.80
C LEU A 274 7.67 14.35 -7.99
N GLY A 275 8.54 14.02 -8.95
CA GLY A 275 9.67 14.87 -9.35
C GLY A 275 11.00 14.59 -8.65
N GLU A 276 11.96 15.50 -8.83
CA GLU A 276 13.31 15.38 -8.26
C GLU A 276 13.27 15.66 -6.74
N PRO A 277 13.86 14.79 -5.89
CA PRO A 277 13.81 14.96 -4.43
C PRO A 277 14.33 16.31 -3.93
N VAL A 278 15.25 16.96 -4.63
CA VAL A 278 15.77 18.28 -4.24
C VAL A 278 14.72 19.39 -4.40
N ALA A 279 13.86 19.30 -5.41
CA ALA A 279 12.77 20.26 -5.62
C ALA A 279 11.70 20.10 -4.54
N GLN A 280 11.36 18.85 -4.18
CA GLN A 280 10.48 18.58 -3.04
C GLN A 280 11.09 19.13 -1.75
N ALA A 281 12.40 18.90 -1.50
CA ALA A 281 13.05 19.41 -0.30
C ALA A 281 13.00 20.94 -0.16
N ALA A 282 13.17 21.67 -1.26
CA ALA A 282 13.03 23.14 -1.26
C ALA A 282 11.59 23.58 -1.00
N HIS A 283 10.62 22.88 -1.57
CA HIS A 283 9.20 23.16 -1.39
C HIS A 283 8.75 22.93 0.06
N GLU A 284 9.06 21.76 0.64
CA GLU A 284 8.73 21.40 2.03
C GLU A 284 9.36 22.38 3.03
N LEU A 285 10.64 22.75 2.83
CA LEU A 285 11.29 23.73 3.69
C LEU A 285 10.55 25.07 3.68
N ALA A 286 10.15 25.56 2.51
CA ALA A 286 9.42 26.81 2.39
C ALA A 286 8.02 26.72 2.99
N GLU A 287 7.31 25.60 2.79
CA GLU A 287 5.96 25.38 3.30
C GLU A 287 5.93 25.29 4.83
N GLU A 288 6.85 24.53 5.43
CA GLU A 288 6.82 24.26 6.87
C GLU A 288 7.50 25.35 7.71
N THR A 289 8.39 26.16 7.12
CA THR A 289 9.17 27.17 7.86
C THR A 289 8.98 28.59 7.36
N GLY A 290 8.34 28.78 6.21
CA GLY A 290 8.23 30.07 5.52
C GLY A 290 9.52 30.54 4.83
N LEU A 291 10.64 29.83 5.01
CA LEU A 291 11.94 30.21 4.44
C LEU A 291 12.15 29.55 3.07
N SER A 292 12.13 30.38 2.02
CA SER A 292 12.43 29.93 0.65
C SER A 292 13.93 29.86 0.40
N ILE A 293 14.41 28.68 0.02
CA ILE A 293 15.80 28.42 -0.36
C ILE A 293 15.86 27.94 -1.80
N ALA A 294 16.80 28.49 -2.57
CA ALA A 294 17.06 28.04 -3.93
C ALA A 294 17.54 26.57 -3.94
N PRO A 295 16.97 25.67 -4.78
CA PRO A 295 17.32 24.24 -4.79
C PRO A 295 18.83 23.96 -4.91
N GLU A 296 19.59 24.84 -5.55
CA GLU A 296 21.03 24.71 -5.76
C GLU A 296 21.84 24.83 -4.46
N ARG A 297 21.26 25.43 -3.41
CA ARG A 297 21.88 25.48 -2.07
C ARG A 297 21.69 24.20 -1.27
N LEU A 298 20.72 23.37 -1.65
CA LEU A 298 20.45 22.09 -0.98
C LEU A 298 21.44 21.04 -1.49
N ARG A 299 22.36 20.64 -0.61
CA ARG A 299 23.30 19.56 -0.92
C ARG A 299 22.70 18.23 -0.48
N LYS A 300 22.66 17.26 -1.40
CA LYS A 300 22.27 15.89 -1.06
C LYS A 300 23.37 15.27 -0.18
N ASN A 301 22.99 14.73 0.98
CA ASN A 301 23.91 14.00 1.86
C ASN A 301 23.85 12.49 1.57
N GLN A 302 22.78 11.82 2.03
CA GLN A 302 22.63 10.37 1.91
C GLN A 302 21.16 9.93 1.85
N VAL A 303 20.95 8.65 1.51
CA VAL A 303 19.63 8.03 1.47
C VAL A 303 19.65 6.75 2.32
N ARG A 304 18.78 6.65 3.33
CA ARG A 304 18.67 5.49 4.23
C ARG A 304 17.22 5.25 4.67
N GLN A 305 16.89 4.05 5.15
CA GLN A 305 15.61 3.84 5.84
C GLN A 305 15.62 4.51 7.20
N GLY A 306 14.50 5.13 7.60
CA GLY A 306 14.34 5.72 8.93
C GLY A 306 14.21 4.66 10.03
N ILE A 307 13.28 3.71 9.84
CA ILE A 307 13.03 2.60 10.77
C ILE A 307 12.87 1.30 9.97
N ALA A 308 13.99 0.64 9.68
CA ALA A 308 14.07 -0.45 8.69
C ALA A 308 13.18 -1.66 9.00
N THR A 309 12.91 -1.94 10.28
CA THR A 309 12.04 -3.07 10.71
C THR A 309 10.56 -2.73 10.71
N LEU A 310 10.18 -1.46 10.52
CA LEU A 310 8.80 -1.02 10.49
C LEU A 310 8.34 -0.68 9.07
N SER A 311 9.13 0.09 8.32
CA SER A 311 8.73 0.52 6.98
C SER A 311 9.85 0.51 5.94
N ALA A 312 9.47 0.15 4.71
CA ALA A 312 10.36 0.04 3.56
C ALA A 312 10.77 1.39 2.94
N HIS A 313 10.11 2.50 3.30
CA HIS A 313 10.43 3.81 2.73
C HIS A 313 11.81 4.30 3.15
N ARG A 314 12.41 5.13 2.29
CA ARG A 314 13.72 5.75 2.52
C ARG A 314 13.56 7.25 2.76
N VAL A 315 14.50 7.80 3.50
CA VAL A 315 14.68 9.21 3.79
C VAL A 315 15.83 9.72 2.92
N HIS A 316 15.55 10.71 2.07
CA HIS A 316 16.52 11.44 1.27
C HIS A 316 16.95 12.68 2.06
N VAL A 317 18.17 12.66 2.58
CA VAL A 317 18.68 13.74 3.43
C VAL A 317 19.33 14.82 2.57
N PHE A 318 18.88 16.05 2.76
CA PHE A 318 19.51 17.26 2.22
C PHE A 318 20.02 18.12 3.37
N CYS A 319 21.05 18.93 3.10
CA CYS A 319 21.53 19.93 4.05
C CYS A 319 21.73 21.28 3.37
N VAL A 320 21.53 22.34 4.14
CA VAL A 320 21.82 23.72 3.74
C VAL A 320 22.36 24.49 4.93
N GLU A 321 23.47 25.19 4.69
CA GLU A 321 24.00 26.18 5.63
C GLU A 321 23.23 27.49 5.48
N LEU A 322 22.68 27.96 6.59
CA LEU A 322 21.92 29.20 6.70
C LEU A 322 22.82 30.35 7.14
N THR A 323 22.50 31.53 6.65
CA THR A 323 23.12 32.79 7.06
C THR A 323 22.56 33.27 8.41
N ASP A 324 23.29 34.14 9.10
CA ASP A 324 22.79 34.77 10.34
C ASP A 324 21.46 35.50 10.14
N ALA A 325 21.27 36.13 8.97
CA ALA A 325 20.03 36.82 8.62
C ALA A 325 18.85 35.84 8.47
N GLU A 326 19.07 34.67 7.86
CA GLU A 326 18.04 33.64 7.71
C GLU A 326 17.65 33.03 9.06
N ILE A 327 18.62 32.79 9.94
CA ILE A 327 18.36 32.33 11.31
C ILE A 327 17.58 33.37 12.12
N ALA A 328 17.97 34.65 12.04
CA ALA A 328 17.25 35.72 12.72
C ALA A 328 15.81 35.82 12.21
N TRP A 329 15.61 35.75 10.90
CA TRP A 329 14.29 35.75 10.28
C TRP A 329 13.41 34.59 10.76
N LEU A 330 13.95 33.37 10.82
CA LEU A 330 13.22 32.19 11.31
C LEU A 330 12.77 32.34 12.78
N ARG A 331 13.59 32.96 13.62
CA ARG A 331 13.25 33.25 15.03
C ARG A 331 12.14 34.29 15.15
N GLU A 332 12.13 35.28 14.27
CA GLU A 332 11.11 36.33 14.21
C GLU A 332 9.80 35.84 13.57
N ASN A 333 9.86 34.77 12.77
CA ASN A 333 8.73 34.21 12.01
C ASN A 333 8.49 32.73 12.35
N PRO A 334 8.18 32.38 13.62
CA PRO A 334 8.08 31.00 14.06
C PRO A 334 6.82 30.27 13.59
N GLY A 335 5.94 30.89 12.80
CA GLY A 335 4.69 30.29 12.32
C GLY A 335 3.43 30.80 13.04
N PRO A 336 2.26 30.20 12.78
CA PRO A 336 2.09 28.91 12.09
C PRO A 336 2.42 28.99 10.59
N HIS A 337 3.02 27.93 10.08
CA HIS A 337 3.15 27.65 8.64
C HIS A 337 2.42 26.33 8.31
N GLY A 338 2.62 25.78 7.10
CA GLY A 338 1.93 24.58 6.60
C GLY A 338 0.60 24.85 5.88
N VAL A 339 -0.09 23.78 5.46
CA VAL A 339 -1.34 23.85 4.71
C VAL A 339 -2.55 23.66 5.65
N ALA A 340 -3.24 24.77 5.94
CA ALA A 340 -4.36 24.77 6.89
C ALA A 340 -5.53 23.88 6.45
N GLU A 341 -5.78 23.79 5.13
CA GLU A 341 -6.79 22.92 4.53
C GLU A 341 -6.52 21.44 4.81
N ASP A 342 -5.25 21.07 4.92
CA ASP A 342 -4.79 19.72 5.24
C ASP A 342 -4.62 19.51 6.76
N SER A 343 -5.08 20.46 7.57
CA SER A 343 -4.96 20.53 9.04
C SER A 343 -3.52 20.60 9.56
N GLU A 344 -2.54 20.82 8.69
CA GLU A 344 -1.13 20.93 9.03
C GLU A 344 -0.80 22.32 9.59
N ARG A 345 -0.11 22.34 10.72
CA ARG A 345 0.25 23.57 11.43
C ARG A 345 1.62 23.42 12.09
N THR A 346 2.63 23.95 11.43
CA THR A 346 4.03 23.83 11.84
C THR A 346 4.51 25.10 12.56
N PHE A 347 5.40 24.92 13.52
CA PHE A 347 6.05 26.03 14.21
C PHE A 347 7.57 25.83 14.23
N VAL A 348 8.31 26.86 13.82
CA VAL A 348 9.77 26.80 13.75
C VAL A 348 10.38 26.93 15.15
N GLU A 349 11.32 26.04 15.46
CA GLU A 349 12.21 26.14 16.61
C GLU A 349 13.66 26.12 16.11
N VAL A 350 14.53 26.98 16.67
CA VAL A 350 15.95 27.05 16.28
C VAL A 350 16.88 26.77 17.48
N PRO A 351 16.86 25.54 18.04
CA PRO A 351 17.78 25.14 19.09
C PRO A 351 19.19 24.86 18.56
N THR A 352 20.15 24.84 19.45
CA THR A 352 21.48 24.26 19.20
C THR A 352 21.41 22.74 19.18
N TYR A 353 22.32 22.09 18.44
CA TYR A 353 22.41 20.63 18.44
C TYR A 353 22.65 20.05 19.84
N GLY A 354 23.38 20.78 20.71
CA GLY A 354 23.53 20.43 22.11
C GLY A 354 22.19 20.38 22.86
N GLU A 355 21.35 21.40 22.71
CA GLU A 355 20.01 21.43 23.33
C GLU A 355 19.11 20.29 22.83
N ILE A 356 19.19 19.95 21.53
CA ILE A 356 18.45 18.81 20.95
C ILE A 356 18.87 17.50 21.63
N LEU A 357 20.17 17.29 21.86
CA LEU A 357 20.68 16.10 22.53
C LEU A 357 20.26 16.02 24.00
N ASP A 358 20.14 17.17 24.67
CA ASP A 358 19.95 17.25 26.11
C ASP A 358 18.45 17.24 26.54
N ASN A 359 17.53 17.73 25.69
CA ASN A 359 16.11 17.87 26.05
C ASN A 359 15.27 16.61 25.81
N GLY A 360 15.74 15.68 24.98
CA GLY A 360 15.05 14.42 24.68
C GLY A 360 13.72 14.56 23.92
N HIS A 361 13.50 15.69 23.21
CA HIS A 361 12.26 15.93 22.47
C HIS A 361 12.31 15.47 21.00
N ALA A 362 13.50 15.40 20.40
CA ALA A 362 13.68 14.90 19.05
C ALA A 362 13.75 13.37 19.06
N ASP A 363 13.20 12.74 18.03
CA ASP A 363 13.24 11.29 17.89
C ASP A 363 14.60 10.76 17.40
N TRP A 364 14.80 9.45 17.51
CA TRP A 364 16.07 8.83 17.10
C TRP A 364 16.32 8.94 15.59
N ALA A 365 15.27 9.02 14.77
CA ALA A 365 15.41 9.21 13.33
C ALA A 365 16.01 10.59 13.03
N THR A 366 15.47 11.64 13.65
CA THR A 366 15.98 13.02 13.57
C THR A 366 17.42 13.13 14.07
N LEU A 367 17.71 12.55 15.25
CA LEU A 367 19.07 12.55 15.80
C LEU A 367 20.07 11.83 14.89
N GLY A 368 19.67 10.70 14.30
CA GLY A 368 20.49 9.94 13.36
C GLY A 368 20.78 10.72 12.07
N VAL A 369 19.80 11.45 11.55
CA VAL A 369 19.98 12.34 10.38
C VAL A 369 20.94 13.47 10.72
N LEU A 370 20.75 14.17 11.85
CA LEU A 370 21.63 15.25 12.30
C LEU A 370 23.08 14.78 12.50
N ALA A 371 23.26 13.67 13.19
CA ALA A 371 24.58 13.06 13.37
C ALA A 371 25.24 12.78 12.01
N SER A 372 24.49 12.24 11.05
CA SER A 372 25.03 11.94 9.73
C SER A 372 25.45 13.15 8.89
N VAL A 373 24.97 14.35 9.21
CA VAL A 373 25.40 15.60 8.58
C VAL A 373 26.59 16.20 9.33
N PHE A 374 26.55 16.20 10.67
CA PHE A 374 27.56 16.87 11.49
C PHE A 374 28.81 16.03 11.79
N THR A 375 28.75 14.72 11.59
CA THR A 375 29.91 13.82 11.75
C THR A 375 30.38 13.24 10.42
N ALA A 376 29.89 13.75 9.28
CA ALA A 376 30.45 13.40 7.98
C ALA A 376 31.89 13.92 7.89
N PRO A 377 32.84 13.10 7.40
CA PRO A 377 34.26 13.47 7.32
C PRO A 377 34.54 14.63 6.36
#